data_AF-A0A1U8Q4Q0-F1
#
_entry.id   AF-A0A1U8Q4Q0-F1
#
_cell.length_a   1.000
_cell.length_b   1.000
_cell.length_c   1.000
_cell.angle_alpha   90.00
_cell.angle_beta   90.00
_cell.angle_gamma   90.00
#
_symmetry.space_group_name_H-M   'P 1'
#
loop_
_entity.id
_entity.type
_entity.pdbx_description
1 polymer ?
#
loop_
_entity_poly.entity_id
_entity_poly.type
_entity_poly.pdbx_seq_one_letter_code
_entity_poly.pdbx_strand_id
1 'polypeptide(L)'
;MEAFRTKSFIDICSKVKDQLQSTNQDRASPLSPSRSYSRLSDFLLEPPQELVAEMIDNSELHFLLIDYFDGSFEACKICEFLLQRINQTRINYCIIQRIISLTETLPADYSSYTDDQCRIKFRELDSFAKLDNPLSRSSPVQFRLIHDRYRLLLKRLRSKRRKIVRREKLMGLSEKAARLSLVIACAALGFGAIVLAVHTLIGIAAIPAAGMLAFMKKLKCDWLGLKRSKLARLDAQLDAAARGIFILNGDMDTISRLVKRLNDEIEHGKAIAKMCAQSRNRQILEVVVNDFETHESCFREQLEELEEHVYLSFLTINRARRLVIEEIAPGYND
;
A
#
# COMPACT_ATOMS: atom_id res chain seq x y z
N MET A 1 -3.04 -14.56 19.62
CA MET A 1 -3.16 -13.56 18.53
C MET A 1 -4.50 -12.81 18.59
N GLU A 2 -4.93 -12.28 19.74
CA GLU A 2 -6.16 -11.47 19.82
C GLU A 2 -5.90 -9.95 19.72
N ALA A 3 -4.65 -9.52 19.84
CA ALA A 3 -4.29 -8.10 19.96
C ALA A 3 -4.45 -7.26 18.67
N PHE A 4 -4.64 -7.88 17.50
CA PHE A 4 -4.68 -7.18 16.20
C PHE A 4 -6.08 -7.08 15.56
N ARG A 5 -7.11 -7.71 16.16
CA ARG A 5 -8.48 -7.72 15.61
C ARG A 5 -9.27 -6.48 16.03
N THR A 6 -8.89 -5.33 15.49
CA THR A 6 -9.65 -4.09 15.66
C THR A 6 -10.99 -4.17 14.92
N LYS A 7 -11.94 -3.28 15.27
CA LYS A 7 -13.24 -3.18 14.56
C LYS A 7 -13.06 -2.99 13.04
N SER A 8 -12.08 -2.21 12.61
CA SER A 8 -11.78 -2.00 11.19
C SER A 8 -11.24 -3.26 10.51
N PHE A 9 -10.46 -4.07 11.22
CA PHE A 9 -9.99 -5.36 10.72
C PHE A 9 -11.16 -6.34 10.52
N ILE A 10 -12.08 -6.40 11.47
CA ILE A 10 -13.25 -7.27 11.35
C ILE A 10 -14.14 -6.82 10.17
N ASP A 11 -14.37 -5.51 10.04
CA ASP A 11 -15.19 -4.93 8.96
C ASP A 11 -14.61 -5.22 7.56
N ILE A 12 -13.29 -5.07 7.38
CA ILE A 12 -12.67 -5.37 6.09
C ILE A 12 -12.71 -6.87 5.78
N CYS A 13 -12.52 -7.72 6.79
CA CYS A 13 -12.66 -9.16 6.65
C CYS A 13 -14.08 -9.55 6.21
N SER A 14 -15.12 -8.96 6.82
CA SER A 14 -16.51 -9.25 6.43
C SER A 14 -16.81 -8.80 4.99
N LYS A 15 -16.43 -7.56 4.63
CA LYS A 15 -16.63 -7.02 3.28
C LYS A 15 -15.99 -7.90 2.20
N VAL A 16 -14.78 -8.39 2.45
CA VAL A 16 -14.08 -9.28 1.53
C VAL A 16 -14.78 -10.64 1.43
N LYS A 17 -15.18 -11.22 2.57
CA LYS A 17 -15.84 -12.53 2.61
C LYS A 17 -17.17 -12.53 1.87
N ASP A 18 -18.01 -11.51 2.08
CA ASP A 18 -19.32 -11.40 1.43
C ASP A 18 -19.19 -11.35 -0.10
N GLN A 19 -18.20 -10.61 -0.60
CA GLN A 19 -17.92 -10.48 -2.03
C GLN A 19 -17.31 -11.74 -2.65
N LEU A 20 -16.38 -12.41 -1.95
CA LEU A 20 -15.84 -13.70 -2.39
C LEU A 20 -16.93 -14.78 -2.45
N GLN A 21 -17.91 -14.76 -1.54
CA GLN A 21 -19.04 -15.70 -1.58
C GLN A 21 -19.99 -15.41 -2.74
N SER A 22 -20.34 -14.15 -2.99
CA SER A 22 -21.16 -13.73 -4.14
C SER A 22 -20.52 -14.12 -5.48
N THR A 23 -19.20 -13.94 -5.62
CA THR A 23 -18.47 -14.27 -6.86
C THR A 23 -18.46 -15.78 -7.16
N ASN A 24 -18.50 -16.63 -6.13
CA ASN A 24 -18.50 -18.08 -6.30
C ASN A 24 -19.88 -18.65 -6.69
N GLN A 25 -20.98 -18.00 -6.29
CA GLN A 25 -22.35 -18.39 -6.68
C GLN A 25 -22.64 -18.11 -8.17
N ASP A 26 -22.11 -17.02 -8.71
CA ASP A 26 -22.33 -16.64 -10.11
C ASP A 26 -21.58 -17.53 -11.12
N ARG A 27 -20.62 -18.35 -10.66
CA ARG A 27 -19.87 -19.29 -11.51
C ARG A 27 -20.67 -20.53 -11.94
N ALA A 28 -21.89 -20.71 -11.42
CA ALA A 28 -22.75 -21.86 -11.70
C ALA A 28 -23.62 -21.73 -12.97
N SER A 29 -23.58 -20.60 -13.70
CA SER A 29 -24.41 -20.38 -14.90
C SER A 29 -23.57 -20.27 -16.19
N PRO A 30 -23.70 -21.19 -17.19
CA PRO A 30 -22.78 -21.25 -18.33
C PRO A 30 -23.02 -20.27 -19.50
N LEU A 31 -23.97 -19.33 -19.41
CA LEU A 31 -24.38 -18.53 -20.57
C LEU A 31 -24.59 -17.06 -20.20
N SER A 32 -23.52 -16.25 -20.25
CA SER A 32 -23.58 -14.82 -20.59
C SER A 32 -22.17 -14.23 -20.80
N PRO A 33 -21.95 -13.44 -21.86
CA PRO A 33 -20.68 -12.77 -22.09
C PRO A 33 -20.58 -11.48 -21.25
N SER A 34 -19.47 -11.33 -20.54
CA SER A 34 -18.93 -10.06 -20.01
C SER A 34 -19.88 -9.18 -19.18
N ARG A 35 -20.06 -9.51 -17.88
CA ARG A 35 -20.55 -8.55 -16.88
C ARG A 35 -19.41 -8.11 -15.97
N SER A 36 -19.35 -6.80 -15.72
CA SER A 36 -18.31 -6.11 -14.97
C SER A 36 -18.13 -6.72 -13.58
N TYR A 37 -16.97 -7.33 -13.34
CA TYR A 37 -16.53 -7.69 -12.00
C TYR A 37 -16.42 -6.40 -11.19
N SER A 38 -17.30 -6.23 -10.21
CA SER A 38 -17.06 -5.32 -9.09
C SER A 38 -15.74 -5.73 -8.43
N ARG A 39 -14.62 -5.07 -8.76
CA ARG A 39 -13.32 -5.45 -8.18
C ARG A 39 -13.36 -5.06 -6.72
N LEU A 40 -12.88 -5.92 -5.83
CA LEU A 40 -12.78 -5.60 -4.40
C LEU A 40 -12.01 -4.28 -4.20
N SER A 41 -11.02 -4.01 -5.05
CA SER A 41 -10.29 -2.73 -5.08
C SER A 41 -11.15 -1.48 -5.30
N ASP A 42 -12.31 -1.58 -5.94
CA ASP A 42 -13.21 -0.45 -6.18
C ASP A 42 -14.03 -0.10 -4.91
N PHE A 43 -14.30 -1.08 -4.04
CA PHE A 43 -15.15 -0.91 -2.84
C PHE A 43 -14.37 -0.87 -1.53
N LEU A 44 -13.18 -1.49 -1.51
CA LEU A 44 -12.37 -1.57 -0.30
C LEU A 44 -11.51 -0.34 -0.09
N LEU A 45 -11.32 0.51 -1.11
CA LEU A 45 -10.49 1.70 -0.96
C LEU A 45 -11.22 2.82 -0.26
N GLU A 46 -10.57 3.34 0.78
CA GLU A 46 -11.03 4.51 1.49
C GLU A 46 -10.01 5.66 1.36
N PRO A 47 -10.39 6.80 0.78
CA PRO A 47 -11.65 7.01 0.06
C PRO A 47 -11.66 6.34 -1.33
N PRO A 48 -12.84 6.20 -1.94
CA PRO A 48 -13.02 5.55 -3.24
C PRO A 48 -12.18 6.20 -4.35
N GLN A 49 -11.88 5.44 -5.39
CA GLN A 49 -11.01 5.91 -6.47
C GLN A 49 -11.70 6.99 -7.32
N GLU A 50 -13.03 6.94 -7.45
CA GLU A 50 -13.85 7.93 -8.14
C GLU A 50 -13.74 9.31 -7.48
N LEU A 51 -13.82 9.35 -6.14
CA LEU A 51 -13.64 10.58 -5.40
C LEU A 51 -12.25 11.18 -5.62
N VAL A 52 -11.21 10.34 -5.61
CA VAL A 52 -9.85 10.79 -5.87
C VAL A 52 -9.73 11.35 -7.29
N ALA A 53 -10.37 10.73 -8.28
CA ALA A 53 -10.40 11.25 -9.65
C ALA A 53 -11.09 12.62 -9.73
N GLU A 54 -12.24 12.80 -9.09
CA GLU A 54 -12.93 14.09 -9.00
C GLU A 54 -12.07 15.16 -8.33
N MET A 55 -11.34 14.80 -7.26
CA MET A 55 -10.41 15.72 -6.61
C MET A 55 -9.25 16.11 -7.52
N ILE A 56 -8.73 15.18 -8.33
CA ILE A 56 -7.68 15.43 -9.31
C ILE A 56 -8.17 16.37 -10.42
N ASP A 57 -9.40 16.20 -10.88
CA ASP A 57 -9.97 17.05 -11.93
C ASP A 57 -10.32 18.46 -11.42
N ASN A 58 -10.78 18.56 -10.17
CA ASN A 58 -11.22 19.82 -9.57
C ASN A 58 -10.10 20.60 -8.86
N SER A 59 -8.91 20.03 -8.68
CA SER A 59 -7.79 20.65 -7.97
C SER A 59 -6.48 20.61 -8.77
N GLU A 60 -5.65 21.67 -8.67
CA GLU A 60 -4.25 21.62 -9.12
C GLU A 60 -3.40 20.75 -8.16
N LEU A 61 -3.68 19.44 -8.11
CA LEU A 61 -2.90 18.49 -7.33
C LEU A 61 -1.50 18.32 -7.90
N HIS A 62 -0.51 18.27 -7.01
CA HIS A 62 0.86 18.04 -7.44
C HIS A 62 0.99 16.62 -8.00
N PHE A 63 1.60 16.44 -9.18
CA PHE A 63 1.70 15.13 -9.87
C PHE A 63 2.22 13.97 -8.98
N LEU A 64 3.09 14.24 -8.00
CA LEU A 64 3.56 13.22 -7.06
C LEU A 64 2.47 12.67 -6.11
N LEU A 65 1.40 13.43 -5.87
CA LEU A 65 0.22 12.99 -5.14
C LEU A 65 -0.67 12.12 -6.05
N ILE A 66 -0.75 12.44 -7.34
CA ILE A 66 -1.41 11.59 -8.34
C ILE A 66 -0.68 10.24 -8.43
N ASP A 67 0.64 10.26 -8.64
CA ASP A 67 1.50 9.06 -8.63
C ASP A 67 1.32 8.24 -7.33
N TYR A 68 1.08 8.91 -6.19
CA TYR A 68 0.80 8.26 -4.91
C TYR A 68 -0.53 7.51 -4.90
N PHE A 69 -1.62 8.16 -5.32
CA PHE A 69 -2.93 7.53 -5.32
C PHE A 69 -2.99 6.37 -6.32
N ASP A 70 -2.42 6.55 -7.52
CA ASP A 70 -2.29 5.47 -8.51
C ASP A 70 -1.48 4.30 -7.95
N GLY A 71 -0.35 4.60 -7.30
CA GLY A 71 0.44 3.59 -6.61
C GLY A 71 -0.37 2.83 -5.56
N SER A 72 -1.10 3.54 -4.70
CA SER A 72 -1.93 2.91 -3.65
C SER A 72 -3.08 2.06 -4.22
N PHE A 73 -3.64 2.46 -5.36
CA PHE A 73 -4.69 1.73 -6.08
C PHE A 73 -4.14 0.42 -6.65
N GLU A 74 -2.97 0.45 -7.29
CA GLU A 74 -2.32 -0.76 -7.78
C GLU A 74 -1.94 -1.71 -6.64
N ALA A 75 -1.49 -1.18 -5.50
CA ALA A 75 -1.26 -1.96 -4.28
C ALA A 75 -2.50 -2.73 -3.82
N CYS A 76 -3.65 -2.07 -3.85
CA CYS A 76 -4.94 -2.64 -3.50
C CYS A 76 -5.32 -3.81 -4.42
N LYS A 77 -5.13 -3.66 -5.74
CA LYS A 77 -5.36 -4.74 -6.72
C LYS A 77 -4.48 -5.96 -6.48
N ILE A 78 -3.23 -5.76 -6.08
CA ILE A 78 -2.33 -6.87 -5.73
C ILE A 78 -2.85 -7.61 -4.51
N CYS A 79 -3.30 -6.88 -3.48
CA CYS A 79 -3.89 -7.48 -2.29
C CYS A 79 -5.15 -8.30 -2.64
N GLU A 80 -6.03 -7.74 -3.48
CA GLU A 80 -7.22 -8.44 -4.00
C GLU A 80 -6.84 -9.73 -4.76
N PHE A 81 -5.88 -9.64 -5.68
CA PHE A 81 -5.39 -10.79 -6.42
C PHE A 81 -4.83 -11.87 -5.48
N LEU A 82 -4.09 -11.48 -4.45
CA LEU A 82 -3.52 -12.41 -3.47
C LEU A 82 -4.60 -13.12 -2.66
N LEU A 83 -5.65 -12.43 -2.21
CA LEU A 83 -6.78 -13.07 -1.52
C LEU A 83 -7.41 -14.17 -2.37
N GLN A 84 -7.60 -13.92 -3.67
CA GLN A 84 -8.11 -14.92 -4.60
C GLN A 84 -7.16 -16.12 -4.72
N ARG A 85 -5.84 -15.89 -4.77
CA ARG A 85 -4.84 -16.97 -4.82
C ARG A 85 -4.75 -17.76 -3.52
N ILE A 86 -4.81 -17.11 -2.37
CA ILE A 86 -4.85 -17.74 -1.05
C ILE A 86 -6.06 -18.66 -0.96
N ASN A 87 -7.24 -18.18 -1.37
CA ASN A 87 -8.45 -18.99 -1.36
C ASN A 87 -8.33 -20.20 -2.31
N GLN A 88 -7.78 -20.02 -3.51
CA GLN A 88 -7.54 -21.14 -4.41
C GLN A 88 -6.52 -22.13 -3.85
N THR A 89 -5.45 -21.66 -3.20
CA THR A 89 -4.47 -22.52 -2.53
C THR A 89 -5.13 -23.36 -1.45
N ARG A 90 -5.99 -22.76 -0.63
CA ARG A 90 -6.76 -23.47 0.40
C ARG A 90 -7.62 -24.58 -0.20
N ILE A 91 -8.37 -24.29 -1.27
CA ILE A 91 -9.20 -25.28 -1.99
C ILE A 91 -8.32 -26.42 -2.54
N ASN A 92 -7.20 -26.09 -3.18
CA ASN A 92 -6.29 -27.08 -3.73
C ASN A 92 -5.69 -27.99 -2.64
N TYR A 93 -5.36 -27.40 -1.48
CA TYR A 93 -4.74 -28.12 -0.37
C TYR A 93 -5.71 -29.03 0.39
N CYS A 94 -7.03 -28.88 0.22
CA CYS A 94 -8.02 -29.84 0.75
C CYS A 94 -7.79 -31.28 0.26
N ILE A 95 -7.10 -31.48 -0.87
CA ILE A 95 -6.68 -32.83 -1.32
C ILE A 95 -5.73 -33.48 -0.30
N ILE A 96 -4.77 -32.73 0.24
CA ILE A 96 -3.86 -33.22 1.26
C ILE A 96 -4.61 -33.57 2.55
N GLN A 97 -5.56 -32.73 2.96
CA GLN A 97 -6.41 -33.00 4.13
C GLN A 97 -7.23 -34.29 3.95
N ARG A 98 -7.77 -34.54 2.74
CA ARG A 98 -8.44 -35.80 2.41
C ARG A 98 -7.49 -37.00 2.47
N ILE A 99 -6.26 -36.84 2.00
CA ILE A 99 -5.24 -37.90 2.07
C ILE A 99 -4.94 -38.25 3.53
N ILE A 100 -4.83 -37.24 4.40
CA ILE A 100 -4.58 -37.42 5.84
C ILE A 100 -5.79 -38.08 6.52
N SER A 101 -7.02 -37.60 6.30
CA SER A 101 -8.22 -38.12 6.95
C SER A 101 -8.52 -39.60 6.61
N LEU A 102 -8.07 -40.08 5.45
CA LEU A 102 -8.15 -41.50 5.08
C LEU A 102 -7.28 -42.41 5.96
N THR A 103 -6.40 -41.86 6.81
CA THR A 103 -5.59 -42.58 7.80
C THR A 103 -6.36 -42.81 9.11
N GLU A 104 -7.25 -41.90 9.50
CA GLU A 104 -7.91 -41.87 10.84
C GLU A 104 -8.98 -42.96 11.03
N THR A 105 -9.36 -43.69 9.97
CA THR A 105 -10.43 -44.70 10.00
C THR A 105 -10.03 -46.09 10.53
N LEU A 106 -8.84 -46.27 11.13
CA LEU A 106 -8.35 -47.57 11.59
C LEU A 106 -8.07 -47.62 13.11
N PRO A 107 -8.44 -48.70 13.81
CA PRO A 107 -7.98 -48.98 15.16
C PRO A 107 -6.44 -49.12 15.18
N ALA A 108 -5.81 -48.67 16.27
CA ALA A 108 -4.36 -48.59 16.47
C ALA A 108 -3.56 -49.91 16.31
N ASP A 109 -4.23 -51.03 16.04
CA ASP A 109 -3.67 -52.38 15.97
C ASP A 109 -3.39 -52.85 14.52
N TYR A 110 -3.82 -52.10 13.50
CA TYR A 110 -3.52 -52.37 12.08
C TYR A 110 -2.59 -51.29 11.52
N SER A 111 -1.28 -51.55 11.54
CA SER A 111 -0.23 -50.61 11.12
C SER A 111 -0.10 -50.39 9.61
N SER A 112 -1.07 -50.84 8.82
CA SER A 112 -0.96 -50.86 7.37
C SER A 112 -2.29 -50.50 6.70
N TYR A 113 -2.28 -49.44 5.86
CA TYR A 113 -3.30 -49.14 4.85
C TYR A 113 -3.79 -50.39 4.08
N THR A 114 -5.08 -50.46 3.75
CA THR A 114 -5.56 -51.48 2.81
C THR A 114 -5.12 -51.18 1.37
N ASP A 115 -5.14 -52.17 0.49
CA ASP A 115 -4.82 -51.97 -0.95
C ASP A 115 -5.71 -50.91 -1.61
N ASP A 116 -6.99 -50.87 -1.22
CA ASP A 116 -7.95 -49.87 -1.69
C ASP A 116 -7.59 -48.45 -1.19
N GLN A 117 -7.19 -48.31 0.08
CA GLN A 117 -6.72 -47.03 0.62
C GLN A 117 -5.44 -46.55 -0.06
N CYS A 118 -4.47 -47.46 -0.29
CA CYS A 118 -3.25 -47.16 -1.04
C CYS A 118 -3.60 -46.62 -2.43
N ARG A 119 -4.51 -47.31 -3.16
CA ARG A 119 -4.95 -46.90 -4.49
C ARG A 119 -5.59 -45.51 -4.49
N ILE A 120 -6.44 -45.20 -3.51
CA ILE A 120 -7.08 -43.89 -3.38
C ILE A 120 -6.03 -42.82 -3.07
N LYS A 121 -5.19 -43.02 -2.06
CA LYS A 121 -4.16 -42.04 -1.65
C LYS A 121 -3.19 -41.74 -2.80
N PHE A 122 -2.72 -42.75 -3.54
CA PHE A 122 -1.87 -42.48 -4.70
C PHE A 122 -2.59 -41.69 -5.81
N ARG A 123 -3.89 -41.90 -6.02
CA ARG A 123 -4.68 -41.13 -6.99
C ARG A 123 -4.81 -39.68 -6.56
N GLU A 124 -5.06 -39.43 -5.28
CA GLU A 124 -5.14 -38.08 -4.72
C GLU A 124 -3.80 -37.36 -4.80
N LEU A 125 -2.69 -38.04 -4.47
CA LEU A 125 -1.33 -37.49 -4.60
C LEU A 125 -0.99 -37.13 -6.05
N ASP A 126 -1.34 -38.00 -7.01
CA ASP A 126 -1.17 -37.71 -8.44
C ASP A 126 -2.02 -36.49 -8.88
N SER A 127 -3.24 -36.38 -8.35
CA SER A 127 -4.13 -35.24 -8.62
C SER A 127 -3.56 -33.95 -8.06
N PHE A 128 -3.09 -33.94 -6.81
CA PHE A 128 -2.44 -32.80 -6.18
C PHE A 128 -1.18 -32.37 -6.94
N ALA A 129 -0.33 -33.32 -7.33
CA ALA A 129 0.88 -33.06 -8.10
C ALA A 129 0.61 -32.37 -9.45
N LYS A 130 -0.54 -32.64 -10.07
CA LYS A 130 -0.96 -32.05 -11.35
C LYS A 130 -1.60 -30.67 -11.22
N LEU A 131 -2.00 -30.23 -10.02
CA LEU A 131 -2.60 -28.93 -9.84
C LEU A 131 -1.60 -27.80 -10.09
N ASP A 132 -2.08 -26.74 -10.74
CA ASP A 132 -1.35 -25.49 -10.80
C ASP A 132 -1.20 -24.91 -9.38
N ASN A 133 0.00 -24.42 -9.06
CA ASN A 133 0.22 -23.70 -7.82
C ASN A 133 -0.30 -22.26 -8.00
N PRO A 134 -1.34 -21.84 -7.25
CA PRO A 134 -1.93 -20.51 -7.43
C PRO A 134 -0.95 -19.37 -7.11
N LEU A 135 0.01 -19.60 -6.21
CA LEU A 135 1.01 -18.61 -5.80
C LEU A 135 2.19 -18.51 -6.76
N SER A 136 2.43 -19.50 -7.62
CA SER A 136 3.51 -19.47 -8.62
C SER A 136 3.36 -18.31 -9.62
N ARG A 137 2.11 -17.93 -9.92
CA ARG A 137 1.77 -16.80 -10.80
C ARG A 137 1.96 -15.44 -10.12
N SER A 138 2.03 -15.40 -8.80
CA SER A 138 2.44 -14.24 -8.01
C SER A 138 3.97 -14.13 -8.05
N SER A 139 4.54 -14.03 -9.25
CA SER A 139 5.98 -14.22 -9.45
C SER A 139 6.81 -13.20 -8.66
N PRO A 140 7.99 -13.58 -8.14
CA PRO A 140 8.94 -12.64 -7.55
C PRO A 140 9.29 -11.45 -8.46
N VAL A 141 9.13 -11.61 -9.78
CA VAL A 141 9.33 -10.52 -10.76
C VAL A 141 8.27 -9.43 -10.61
N GLN A 142 7.00 -9.79 -10.43
CA GLN A 142 5.92 -8.81 -10.24
C GLN A 142 6.15 -8.00 -8.96
N PHE A 143 6.41 -8.67 -7.83
CA PHE A 143 6.73 -8.01 -6.57
C PHE A 143 7.95 -7.08 -6.69
N ARG A 144 9.01 -7.50 -7.39
CA ARG A 144 10.17 -6.64 -7.65
C ARG A 144 9.82 -5.38 -8.44
N LEU A 145 9.04 -5.51 -9.51
CA LEU A 145 8.62 -4.37 -10.33
C LEU A 145 7.80 -3.36 -9.51
N ILE A 146 6.89 -3.86 -8.67
CA ILE A 146 6.07 -3.04 -7.78
C ILE A 146 6.95 -2.33 -6.74
N HIS A 147 7.85 -3.07 -6.11
CA HIS A 147 8.80 -2.55 -5.14
C HIS A 147 9.71 -1.46 -5.75
N ASP A 148 10.26 -1.69 -6.94
CA ASP A 148 11.11 -0.70 -7.61
C ASP A 148 10.35 0.59 -7.96
N ARG A 149 9.08 0.47 -8.37
CA ARG A 149 8.19 1.62 -8.57
C ARG A 149 7.95 2.40 -7.28
N TYR A 150 7.60 1.72 -6.18
CA TYR A 150 7.40 2.40 -4.88
C TYR A 150 8.68 3.04 -4.36
N ARG A 151 9.82 2.36 -4.47
CA ARG A 151 11.13 2.92 -4.10
C ARG A 151 11.46 4.18 -4.90
N LEU A 152 11.17 4.18 -6.20
CA LEU A 152 11.35 5.35 -7.06
C LEU A 152 10.44 6.50 -6.64
N LEU A 153 9.15 6.23 -6.41
CA LEU A 153 8.18 7.24 -5.97
C LEU A 153 8.56 7.83 -4.61
N LEU A 154 8.92 6.99 -3.63
CA LEU A 154 9.39 7.43 -2.32
C LEU A 154 10.63 8.34 -2.43
N LYS A 155 11.57 8.00 -3.32
CA LYS A 155 12.75 8.83 -3.61
C LYS A 155 12.35 10.18 -4.20
N ARG A 156 11.39 10.22 -5.14
CA ARG A 156 10.88 11.46 -5.76
C ARG A 156 10.17 12.35 -4.73
N LEU A 157 9.29 11.78 -3.90
CA LEU A 157 8.60 12.46 -2.80
C LEU A 157 9.60 13.10 -1.82
N ARG A 158 10.52 12.30 -1.27
CA ARG A 158 11.57 12.78 -0.35
C ARG A 158 12.46 13.85 -0.99
N SER A 159 12.79 13.70 -2.28
CA SER A 159 13.58 14.69 -3.00
C SER A 159 12.83 16.01 -3.17
N LYS A 160 11.54 15.98 -3.51
CA LYS A 160 10.72 17.19 -3.64
C LYS A 160 10.55 17.89 -2.30
N ARG A 161 10.29 17.14 -1.22
CA ARG A 161 10.21 17.66 0.15
C ARG A 161 11.49 18.40 0.56
N ARG A 162 12.66 17.78 0.34
CA ARG A 162 13.97 18.44 0.57
C ARG A 162 14.12 19.76 -0.20
N LYS A 163 13.59 19.85 -1.43
CA LYS A 163 13.60 21.11 -2.21
C LYS A 163 12.66 22.16 -1.61
N ILE A 164 11.49 21.77 -1.11
CA ILE A 164 10.52 22.66 -0.45
C ILE A 164 11.12 23.24 0.83
N VAL A 165 11.62 22.40 1.72
CA VAL A 165 12.29 22.83 2.97
C VAL A 165 13.46 23.77 2.70
N ARG A 166 14.28 23.49 1.67
CA ARG A 166 15.38 24.39 1.26
C ARG A 166 14.86 25.74 0.78
N ARG A 167 13.78 25.78 -0.01
CA ARG A 167 13.16 27.02 -0.48
C ARG A 167 12.60 27.84 0.68
N GLU A 168 11.97 27.19 1.64
CA GLU A 168 11.45 27.87 2.83
C GLU A 168 12.57 28.52 3.66
N LYS A 169 13.67 27.78 3.88
CA LYS A 169 14.87 28.31 4.55
C LYS A 169 15.45 29.51 3.80
N LEU A 170 15.54 29.43 2.47
CA LEU A 170 16.04 30.53 1.63
C LEU A 170 15.13 31.76 1.70
N MET A 171 13.81 31.56 1.70
CA MET A 171 12.84 32.65 1.89
C MET A 171 13.04 33.33 3.24
N GLY A 172 13.18 32.56 4.33
CA GLY A 172 13.46 33.11 5.66
C GLY A 172 14.77 33.88 5.75
N LEU A 173 15.83 33.43 5.06
CA LEU A 173 17.09 34.18 4.97
C LEU A 173 16.93 35.47 4.17
N SER A 174 16.22 35.42 3.04
CA SER A 174 15.97 36.60 2.20
C SER A 174 15.14 37.67 2.93
N GLU A 175 14.21 37.26 3.79
CA GLU A 175 13.40 38.16 4.61
C GLU A 175 14.27 38.85 5.68
N LYS A 176 15.18 38.11 6.32
CA LYS A 176 16.16 38.69 7.26
C LYS A 176 17.06 39.71 6.56
N ALA A 177 17.56 39.38 5.36
CA ALA A 177 18.38 40.30 4.57
C ALA A 177 17.61 41.55 4.13
N ALA A 178 16.36 41.39 3.67
CA ALA A 178 15.50 42.49 3.26
C ALA A 178 15.15 43.43 4.44
N ARG A 179 14.93 42.88 5.64
CA ARG A 179 14.75 43.68 6.86
C ARG A 179 16.01 44.50 7.17
N LEU A 180 17.18 43.87 7.11
CA LEU A 180 18.44 44.56 7.37
C LEU A 180 18.71 45.67 6.33
N SER A 181 18.51 45.39 5.03
CA SER A 181 18.69 46.38 3.98
C SER A 181 17.73 47.56 4.12
N LEU A 182 16.49 47.31 4.56
CA LEU A 182 15.51 48.38 4.82
C LEU A 182 15.97 49.29 5.96
N VAL A 183 16.48 48.73 7.06
CA VAL A 183 17.01 49.52 8.18
C VAL A 183 18.18 50.40 7.73
N ILE A 184 19.11 49.84 6.94
CA ILE A 184 20.24 50.59 6.40
C ILE A 184 19.76 51.72 5.47
N ALA A 185 18.81 51.43 4.57
CA ALA A 185 18.26 52.44 3.66
C ALA A 185 17.52 53.56 4.40
N CYS A 186 16.70 53.24 5.41
CA CYS A 186 16.03 54.24 6.24
C CYS A 186 17.02 55.11 7.03
N ALA A 187 18.08 54.51 7.58
CA ALA A 187 19.12 55.26 8.26
C ALA A 187 19.83 56.22 7.30
N ALA A 188 20.22 55.76 6.11
CA ALA A 188 20.87 56.58 5.08
C ALA A 188 19.97 57.75 4.61
N LEU A 189 18.67 57.49 4.40
CA LEU A 189 17.70 58.54 4.05
C LEU A 189 17.54 59.56 5.18
N GLY A 190 17.50 59.11 6.44
CA GLY A 190 17.46 60.00 7.60
C GLY A 190 18.68 60.91 7.67
N PHE A 191 19.88 60.36 7.52
CA PHE A 191 21.12 61.15 7.46
C PHE A 191 21.11 62.15 6.30
N GLY A 192 20.71 61.73 5.09
CA GLY A 192 20.62 62.61 3.93
C GLY A 192 19.61 63.76 4.12
N ALA A 193 18.46 63.49 4.72
CA ALA A 193 17.44 64.49 5.02
C ALA A 193 17.94 65.55 6.02
N ILE A 194 18.70 65.14 7.04
CA ILE A 194 19.31 66.07 8.01
C ILE A 194 20.31 66.99 7.30
N VAL A 195 21.21 66.42 6.47
CA VAL A 195 22.19 67.20 5.71
C VAL A 195 21.50 68.20 4.77
N LEU A 196 20.44 67.77 4.06
CA LEU A 196 19.64 68.64 3.19
C LEU A 196 18.92 69.75 3.98
N ALA A 197 18.29 69.44 5.12
CA ALA A 197 17.62 70.43 5.94
C ALA A 197 18.58 71.50 6.48
N VAL A 198 19.83 71.13 6.78
CA VAL A 198 20.88 72.08 7.16
C VAL A 198 21.30 72.98 5.99
N HIS A 199 21.24 72.48 4.75
CA HIS A 199 21.71 73.21 3.56
C HIS A 199 20.61 73.92 2.75
N THR A 200 19.34 73.56 2.90
CA THR A 200 18.22 74.13 2.11
C THR A 200 17.10 74.62 3.03
N LEU A 201 16.79 75.92 2.97
CA LEU A 201 15.74 76.57 3.77
C LEU A 201 14.30 76.23 3.29
N ILE A 202 14.13 75.35 2.31
CA ILE A 202 12.81 75.08 1.70
C ILE A 202 12.44 73.63 1.98
N GLY A 203 11.65 73.44 3.04
CA GLY A 203 10.89 72.21 3.22
C GLY A 203 9.72 72.20 2.24
N ILE A 204 9.47 71.06 1.59
CA ILE A 204 8.14 70.52 1.26
C ILE A 204 8.25 69.11 0.64
N ALA A 205 7.29 68.28 1.06
CA ALA A 205 6.74 67.08 0.42
C ALA A 205 7.64 65.83 0.22
N ALA A 206 7.71 65.00 1.26
CA ALA A 206 8.01 63.56 1.11
C ALA A 206 6.77 62.64 1.36
N ILE A 207 5.56 63.22 1.43
CA ILE A 207 4.36 62.50 1.89
C ILE A 207 3.79 61.47 0.87
N PRO A 208 3.89 61.64 -0.47
CA PRO A 208 3.37 60.63 -1.41
C PRO A 208 4.17 59.32 -1.44
N ALA A 209 5.49 59.38 -1.19
CA ALA A 209 6.37 58.22 -1.32
C ALA A 209 6.19 57.19 -0.18
N ALA A 210 5.90 57.65 1.04
CA ALA A 210 5.72 56.79 2.21
C ALA A 210 4.50 55.87 2.09
N GLY A 211 3.38 56.38 1.56
CA GLY A 211 2.16 55.59 1.33
C GLY A 211 2.35 54.48 0.28
N MET A 212 3.06 54.78 -0.82
CA MET A 212 3.36 53.81 -1.88
C MET A 212 4.33 52.71 -1.41
N LEU A 213 5.35 53.06 -0.62
CA LEU A 213 6.27 52.11 0.01
C LEU A 213 5.55 51.20 1.02
N ALA A 214 4.66 51.74 1.84
CA ALA A 214 3.88 50.95 2.80
C ALA A 214 2.92 49.97 2.10
N PHE A 215 2.27 50.40 1.02
CA PHE A 215 1.38 49.56 0.21
C PHE A 215 2.14 48.43 -0.51
N MET A 216 3.26 48.75 -1.16
CA MET A 216 4.15 47.76 -1.80
C MET A 216 4.70 46.75 -0.79
N LYS A 217 5.04 47.19 0.42
CA LYS A 217 5.48 46.32 1.52
C LYS A 217 4.36 45.36 1.95
N LYS A 218 3.13 45.85 2.10
CA LYS A 218 1.96 45.03 2.46
C LYS A 218 1.69 43.95 1.42
N LEU A 219 1.57 44.32 0.14
CA LEU A 219 1.37 43.37 -0.96
C LEU A 219 2.46 42.29 -1.03
N LYS A 220 3.73 42.68 -0.83
CA LYS A 220 4.86 41.76 -0.84
C LYS A 220 4.83 40.80 0.35
N CYS A 221 4.51 41.29 1.56
CA CYS A 221 4.33 40.46 2.75
C CYS A 221 3.19 39.45 2.57
N ASP A 222 2.05 39.90 2.05
CA ASP A 222 0.87 39.05 1.83
C ASP A 222 1.18 37.95 0.78
N TRP A 223 1.86 38.30 -0.32
CA TRP A 223 2.30 37.34 -1.34
C TRP A 223 3.33 36.33 -0.79
N LEU A 224 4.32 36.79 -0.01
CA LEU A 224 5.31 35.90 0.62
C LEU A 224 4.65 34.97 1.65
N GLY A 225 3.69 35.48 2.43
CA GLY A 225 2.88 34.70 3.36
C GLY A 225 2.10 33.61 2.66
N LEU A 226 1.37 33.96 1.58
CA LEU A 226 0.62 33.01 0.76
C LEU A 226 1.53 31.96 0.11
N LYS A 227 2.71 32.36 -0.37
CA LYS A 227 3.68 31.42 -0.94
C LYS A 227 4.23 30.45 0.10
N ARG A 228 4.46 30.93 1.33
CA ARG A 228 4.95 30.11 2.44
C ARG A 228 3.88 29.12 2.90
N SER A 229 2.63 29.56 3.04
CA SER A 229 1.52 28.67 3.39
C SER A 229 1.30 27.59 2.33
N LYS A 230 1.35 27.94 1.04
CA LYS A 230 1.29 26.95 -0.06
C LYS A 230 2.44 25.93 0.00
N LEU A 231 3.67 26.38 0.30
CA LEU A 231 4.81 25.47 0.45
C LEU A 231 4.68 24.56 1.67
N ALA A 232 4.22 25.09 2.81
CA ALA A 232 4.00 24.31 4.02
C ALA A 232 2.91 23.24 3.81
N ARG A 233 1.80 23.62 3.17
CA ARG A 233 0.73 22.67 2.81
C ARG A 233 1.23 21.57 1.88
N LEU A 234 1.99 21.93 0.84
CA LEU A 234 2.58 20.94 -0.07
C LEU A 234 3.62 20.05 0.64
N ASP A 235 4.36 20.58 1.61
CA ASP A 235 5.30 19.79 2.42
C ASP A 235 4.58 18.71 3.22
N ALA A 236 3.48 19.09 3.91
CA ALA A 236 2.66 18.18 4.71
C ALA A 236 2.00 17.09 3.86
N GLN A 237 1.39 17.46 2.72
CA GLN A 237 0.82 16.52 1.75
C GLN A 237 1.84 15.50 1.25
N LEU A 238 3.03 15.96 0.87
CA LEU A 238 4.10 15.08 0.38
C LEU A 238 4.71 14.24 1.50
N ASP A 239 4.70 14.72 2.74
CA ASP A 239 5.16 13.93 3.90
C ASP A 239 4.19 12.81 4.25
N ALA A 240 2.88 13.10 4.28
CA ALA A 240 1.83 12.10 4.46
C ALA A 240 1.93 11.01 3.38
N ALA A 241 2.06 11.40 2.11
CA ALA A 241 2.22 10.46 1.00
C ALA A 241 3.52 9.63 1.13
N ALA A 242 4.64 10.26 1.51
CA ALA A 242 5.91 9.56 1.69
C ALA A 242 5.87 8.55 2.84
N ARG A 243 5.18 8.88 3.94
CA ARG A 243 4.95 7.95 5.06
C ARG A 243 4.07 6.78 4.61
N GLY A 244 3.00 7.05 3.87
CA GLY A 244 2.13 6.02 3.31
C GLY A 244 2.88 5.01 2.43
N ILE A 245 3.66 5.50 1.45
CA ILE A 245 4.47 4.62 0.57
C ILE A 245 5.51 3.84 1.37
N PHE A 246 6.12 4.45 2.39
CA PHE A 246 7.12 3.76 3.20
C PHE A 246 6.54 2.55 3.95
N ILE A 247 5.37 2.72 4.58
CA ILE A 247 4.70 1.63 5.30
C ILE A 247 4.24 0.56 4.29
N LEU A 248 3.58 0.97 3.20
CA LEU A 248 3.11 0.06 2.16
C LEU A 248 4.24 -0.77 1.54
N ASN A 249 5.42 -0.19 1.34
CA ASN A 249 6.57 -0.92 0.84
C ASN A 249 7.02 -2.02 1.82
N GLY A 250 6.97 -1.74 3.12
CA GLY A 250 7.26 -2.73 4.17
C GLY A 250 6.24 -3.87 4.23
N ASP A 251 4.96 -3.55 4.07
CA ASP A 251 3.88 -4.54 4.03
C ASP A 251 4.05 -5.45 2.81
N MET A 252 4.32 -4.89 1.63
CA MET A 252 4.56 -5.63 0.39
C MET A 252 5.80 -6.52 0.46
N ASP A 253 6.88 -6.06 1.11
CA ASP A 253 8.08 -6.89 1.32
C ASP A 253 7.78 -8.11 2.19
N THR A 254 6.95 -7.93 3.23
CA THR A 254 6.54 -9.02 4.12
C THR A 254 5.66 -10.03 3.39
N ILE A 255 4.63 -9.55 2.68
CA ILE A 255 3.77 -10.36 1.84
C ILE A 255 4.58 -11.13 0.79
N SER A 256 5.53 -10.48 0.11
CA SER A 256 6.36 -11.14 -0.92
C SER A 256 7.18 -12.31 -0.35
N ARG A 257 7.72 -12.17 0.87
CA ARG A 257 8.46 -13.26 1.53
C ARG A 257 7.54 -14.42 1.90
N LEU A 258 6.36 -14.15 2.44
CA LEU A 258 5.37 -15.17 2.80
C LEU A 258 4.86 -15.92 1.56
N VAL A 259 4.53 -15.20 0.49
CA VAL A 259 4.14 -15.80 -0.80
C VAL A 259 5.25 -16.71 -1.34
N LYS A 260 6.52 -16.26 -1.29
CA LYS A 260 7.64 -17.07 -1.74
C LYS A 260 7.78 -18.36 -0.91
N ARG A 261 7.72 -18.25 0.42
CA ARG A 261 7.80 -19.40 1.33
C ARG A 261 6.72 -20.44 1.04
N LEU A 262 5.46 -20.01 0.97
CA LEU A 262 4.33 -20.89 0.65
C LEU A 262 4.43 -21.47 -0.77
N ASN A 263 4.90 -20.69 -1.74
CA ASN A 263 5.14 -21.19 -3.08
C ASN A 263 6.16 -22.33 -3.09
N ASP A 264 7.29 -22.15 -2.41
CA ASP A 264 8.36 -23.14 -2.36
C ASP A 264 7.89 -24.41 -1.65
N GLU A 265 7.10 -24.28 -0.57
CA GLU A 265 6.46 -25.39 0.15
C GLU A 265 5.48 -26.18 -0.74
N ILE A 266 4.61 -25.50 -1.50
CA ILE A 266 3.65 -26.14 -2.40
C ILE A 266 4.38 -26.88 -3.53
N GLU A 267 5.39 -26.27 -4.15
CA GLU A 267 6.16 -26.93 -5.21
C GLU A 267 6.93 -28.15 -4.68
N HIS A 268 7.48 -28.05 -3.47
CA HIS A 268 8.13 -29.17 -2.81
C HIS A 268 7.15 -30.33 -2.54
N GLY A 269 6.00 -30.04 -1.92
CA GLY A 269 4.96 -31.03 -1.67
C GLY A 269 4.46 -31.68 -2.96
N LYS A 270 4.26 -30.90 -4.04
CA LYS A 270 3.89 -31.46 -5.35
C LYS A 270 4.96 -32.39 -5.92
N ALA A 271 6.24 -32.05 -5.77
CA ALA A 271 7.33 -32.90 -6.24
C ALA A 271 7.37 -34.24 -5.48
N ILE A 272 7.23 -34.21 -4.16
CA ILE A 272 7.16 -35.43 -3.32
C ILE A 272 5.92 -36.26 -3.67
N ALA A 273 4.75 -35.62 -3.80
CA ALA A 273 3.50 -36.30 -4.16
C ALA A 273 3.61 -37.00 -5.52
N LYS A 274 4.22 -36.33 -6.52
CA LYS A 274 4.48 -36.90 -7.85
C LYS A 274 5.38 -38.13 -7.76
N MET A 275 6.50 -38.02 -7.06
CA MET A 275 7.45 -39.13 -6.88
C MET A 275 6.78 -40.33 -6.20
N CYS A 276 6.01 -40.08 -5.14
CA CYS A 276 5.26 -41.11 -4.42
C CYS A 276 4.22 -41.81 -5.30
N ALA A 277 3.42 -41.03 -6.04
CA ALA A 277 2.40 -41.57 -6.94
C ALA A 277 3.01 -42.44 -8.06
N GLN A 278 4.21 -42.09 -8.53
CA GLN A 278 4.92 -42.85 -9.56
C GLN A 278 5.58 -44.12 -9.03
N SER A 279 6.09 -44.12 -7.79
CA SER A 279 6.75 -45.29 -7.21
C SER A 279 5.79 -46.45 -6.98
N ARG A 280 4.50 -46.16 -6.72
CA ARG A 280 3.47 -47.13 -6.28
C ARG A 280 3.93 -47.99 -5.09
N ASN A 281 4.93 -47.49 -4.34
CA ASN A 281 5.52 -48.19 -3.22
C ASN A 281 4.82 -47.76 -1.93
N ARG A 282 4.23 -48.73 -1.25
CA ARG A 282 3.48 -48.57 -0.01
C ARG A 282 4.30 -47.94 1.13
N GLN A 283 5.56 -48.32 1.30
CA GLN A 283 6.41 -47.73 2.35
C GLN A 283 6.68 -46.25 2.06
N ILE A 284 6.90 -45.91 0.79
CA ILE A 284 7.06 -44.51 0.35
C ILE A 284 5.76 -43.74 0.57
N LEU A 285 4.60 -44.36 0.35
CA LEU A 285 3.31 -43.76 0.63
C LEU A 285 3.12 -43.43 2.10
N GLU A 286 3.41 -44.38 2.99
CA GLU A 286 3.30 -44.19 4.44
C GLU A 286 4.21 -43.03 4.92
N VAL A 287 5.46 -42.97 4.45
CA VAL A 287 6.39 -41.87 4.78
C VAL A 287 5.86 -40.52 4.29
N VAL A 288 5.41 -40.44 3.04
CA VAL A 288 4.93 -39.18 2.44
C VAL A 288 3.63 -38.69 3.09
N VAL A 289 2.71 -39.59 3.40
CA VAL A 289 1.46 -39.21 4.10
C VAL A 289 1.78 -38.71 5.51
N ASN A 290 2.65 -39.38 6.24
CA ASN A 290 3.07 -38.95 7.58
C ASN A 290 3.80 -37.60 7.54
N ASP A 291 4.60 -37.35 6.51
CA ASP A 291 5.25 -36.05 6.29
C ASP A 291 4.22 -34.93 6.09
N PHE A 292 3.22 -35.14 5.22
CA PHE A 292 2.12 -34.19 5.03
C PHE A 292 1.31 -33.96 6.31
N GLU A 293 1.04 -35.00 7.08
CA GLU A 293 0.32 -34.93 8.35
C GLU A 293 1.10 -34.11 9.39
N THR A 294 2.41 -34.32 9.47
CA THR A 294 3.29 -33.60 10.40
C THR A 294 3.38 -32.09 10.09
N HIS A 295 3.32 -31.72 8.81
CA HIS A 295 3.49 -30.32 8.36
C HIS A 295 2.18 -29.59 8.08
N GLU A 296 1.02 -30.24 8.18
CA GLU A 296 -0.30 -29.67 7.80
C GLU A 296 -0.66 -28.41 8.58
N SER A 297 -0.47 -28.43 9.91
CA SER A 297 -0.78 -27.30 10.78
C SER A 297 0.12 -26.09 10.47
N CYS A 298 1.42 -26.34 10.31
CA CYS A 298 2.41 -25.31 9.97
C CYS A 298 2.10 -24.66 8.62
N PHE A 299 1.70 -25.44 7.61
CA PHE A 299 1.30 -24.90 6.31
C PHE A 299 0.04 -24.02 6.44
N ARG A 300 -0.97 -24.49 7.17
CA ARG A 300 -2.22 -23.73 7.38
C ARG A 300 -1.96 -22.42 8.11
N GLU A 301 -1.16 -22.44 9.17
CA GLU A 301 -0.76 -21.24 9.91
C GLU A 301 -0.02 -20.23 9.02
N GLN A 302 0.91 -20.68 8.17
CA GLN A 302 1.59 -19.80 7.21
C GLN A 302 0.63 -19.19 6.19
N LEU A 303 -0.37 -19.95 5.73
CA LEU A 303 -1.38 -19.46 4.78
C LEU A 303 -2.32 -18.44 5.44
N GLU A 304 -2.68 -18.65 6.70
CA GLU A 304 -3.45 -17.69 7.51
C GLU A 304 -2.65 -16.42 7.80
N GLU A 305 -1.36 -16.55 8.14
CA GLU A 305 -0.43 -15.43 8.34
C GLU A 305 -0.33 -14.57 7.07
N LEU A 306 -0.20 -15.21 5.89
CA LEU A 306 -0.23 -14.49 4.62
C LEU A 306 -1.56 -13.73 4.43
N GLU A 307 -2.70 -14.38 4.70
CA GLU A 307 -4.01 -13.74 4.55
C GLU A 307 -4.17 -12.54 5.50
N GLU A 308 -3.75 -12.67 6.76
CA GLU A 308 -3.77 -11.60 7.75
C GLU A 308 -2.93 -10.40 7.29
N HIS A 309 -1.71 -10.63 6.79
CA HIS A 309 -0.88 -9.56 6.27
C HIS A 309 -1.48 -8.86 5.05
N VAL A 310 -2.21 -9.59 4.20
CA VAL A 310 -2.94 -8.99 3.08
C VAL A 310 -4.07 -8.08 3.58
N TYR A 311 -4.85 -8.50 4.58
CA TYR A 311 -5.88 -7.64 5.20
C TYR A 311 -5.29 -6.41 5.88
N LEU A 312 -4.18 -6.58 6.63
CA LEU A 312 -3.48 -5.46 7.26
C LEU A 312 -2.98 -4.46 6.22
N SER A 313 -2.45 -4.93 5.08
CA SER A 313 -2.03 -4.06 3.98
C SER A 313 -3.18 -3.21 3.44
N PHE A 314 -4.38 -3.76 3.26
CA PHE A 314 -5.55 -2.95 2.88
C PHE A 314 -5.86 -1.84 3.89
N LEU A 315 -5.84 -2.16 5.19
CA LEU A 315 -6.08 -1.17 6.24
C LEU A 315 -5.02 -0.07 6.23
N THR A 316 -3.75 -0.44 6.05
CA THR A 316 -2.64 0.51 5.90
C THR A 316 -2.87 1.43 4.70
N ILE A 317 -3.25 0.87 3.55
CA ILE A 317 -3.52 1.63 2.32
C ILE A 317 -4.61 2.66 2.56
N ASN A 318 -5.74 2.25 3.11
CA ASN A 318 -6.89 3.12 3.40
C ASN A 318 -6.54 4.22 4.40
N ARG A 319 -5.85 3.86 5.48
CA ARG A 319 -5.40 4.84 6.48
C ARG A 319 -4.45 5.85 5.85
N ALA A 320 -3.50 5.40 5.04
CA ALA A 320 -2.54 6.28 4.39
C ALA A 320 -3.22 7.23 3.40
N ARG A 321 -4.16 6.73 2.59
CA ARG A 321 -4.94 7.55 1.63
C ARG A 321 -5.75 8.63 2.35
N ARG A 322 -6.44 8.28 3.45
CA ARG A 322 -7.18 9.24 4.28
C ARG A 322 -6.28 10.35 4.83
N LEU A 323 -5.13 9.99 5.38
CA LEU A 323 -4.16 10.98 5.90
C LEU A 323 -3.68 11.94 4.80
N VAL A 324 -3.47 11.45 3.56
CA VAL A 324 -3.09 12.33 2.45
C VAL A 324 -4.23 13.28 2.07
N ILE A 325 -5.47 12.80 2.13
CA ILE A 325 -6.65 13.61 1.77
C ILE A 325 -6.99 14.65 2.83
N GLU A 326 -6.80 14.34 4.11
CA GLU A 326 -6.90 15.33 5.20
C GLU A 326 -5.93 16.51 4.98
N GLU A 327 -4.73 16.25 4.45
CA GLU A 327 -3.76 17.30 4.10
C GLU A 327 -4.10 18.04 2.79
N ILE A 328 -4.89 17.43 1.90
CA ILE A 328 -5.35 18.06 0.64
C ILE A 328 -6.57 18.96 0.91
N ALA A 329 -7.56 18.44 1.62
CA ALA A 329 -8.83 19.07 1.95
C ALA A 329 -9.12 18.88 3.46
N PRO A 330 -8.57 19.75 4.32
CA PRO A 330 -8.80 19.68 5.76
C PRO A 330 -10.31 19.84 6.06
N GLY A 331 -10.89 18.87 6.77
CA GLY A 331 -12.33 18.82 7.09
C GLY A 331 -13.19 17.95 6.15
N TYR A 332 -12.58 17.20 5.22
CA TYR A 332 -13.32 16.28 4.34
C TYR A 332 -13.85 15.02 5.07
N ASN A 333 -13.28 14.65 6.22
CA ASN A 333 -13.65 13.45 6.98
C ASN A 333 -14.55 13.74 8.20
N ASP A 334 -15.03 14.97 8.37
CA ASP A 334 -15.92 15.40 9.47
C ASP A 334 -17.41 15.35 9.08
#